data_AF-A0A923Y0L5-F1
#
_entry.id   AF-A0A923Y0L5-F1
#
_cell.length_a   1.000
_cell.length_b   1.000
_cell.length_c   1.000
_cell.angle_alpha   90.00
_cell.angle_beta   90.00
_cell.angle_gamma   90.00
#
_symmetry.space_group_name_H-M   'P 1'
#
loop_
_entity.id
_entity.type
_entity.pdbx_description
1 polymer ?
#
loop_
_entity_poly.entity_id
_entity_poly.type
_entity_poly.pdbx_seq_one_letter_code
_entity_poly.pdbx_strand_id
1 'polypeptide(L)' 'LGEDYTGAPAQDEEFVLMHADNIQATGFLEHIKLPHYVDFQAELELVRKLRREAFALAEAAE' A
#
# COMPACT_ATOMS: atom_id res chain seq x y z
N LEU A 1 29.21 6.67 20.43
CA LEU A 1 28.01 7.52 20.32
C LEU A 1 26.89 6.60 19.87
N GLY A 2 26.06 6.16 20.80
CA GLY A 2 24.96 5.25 20.51
C GLY A 2 24.02 5.29 21.70
N GLU A 3 22.80 5.74 21.44
CA GLU A 3 21.71 5.72 22.40
C GLU A 3 21.18 4.28 22.48
N ASP A 4 20.60 3.89 23.61
CA ASP A 4 20.00 2.56 23.73
C ASP A 4 18.93 2.35 22.65
N TYR A 5 18.88 1.15 22.08
CA TYR A 5 17.84 0.82 21.12
C TYR A 5 16.48 0.79 21.82
N THR A 6 15.63 1.74 21.48
CA THR A 6 14.28 1.92 22.02
C THR A 6 13.19 1.42 21.07
N GLY A 7 13.57 0.88 19.91
CA GLY A 7 12.63 0.51 18.85
C GLY A 7 12.13 1.70 18.04
N ALA A 8 12.76 2.88 18.17
CA ALA A 8 12.39 4.05 17.40
C ALA A 8 12.76 3.87 15.91
N PRO A 9 11.92 4.30 14.95
CA PRO A 9 12.22 4.18 13.52
C PRO A 9 13.52 4.87 13.11
N ALA A 10 13.94 5.93 13.81
CA ALA A 10 15.20 6.62 13.56
C ALA A 10 16.45 5.78 13.93
N GLN A 11 16.27 4.73 14.73
CA GLN A 11 17.31 3.78 15.13
C GLN A 11 17.27 2.50 14.27
N ASP A 12 16.30 2.37 13.36
CA ASP A 12 16.20 1.27 12.42
C ASP A 12 16.93 1.64 11.13
N GLU A 13 18.09 1.01 10.91
CA GLU A 13 18.95 1.29 9.77
C GLU A 13 18.26 1.00 8.43
N GLU A 14 17.50 -0.08 8.31
CA GLU A 14 16.78 -0.41 7.08
C GLU A 14 15.71 0.64 6.79
N PHE A 15 14.93 1.01 7.81
CA PHE A 15 13.91 2.05 7.67
C PHE A 15 14.51 3.38 7.24
N VAL A 16 15.60 3.82 7.87
CA VAL A 16 16.23 5.11 7.55
C VAL A 16 16.84 5.08 6.16
N LEU A 17 17.64 4.07 5.83
CA LEU A 17 18.37 4.02 4.55
C LEU A 17 17.42 3.87 3.35
N MET A 18 16.31 3.14 3.51
CA MET A 18 15.34 2.93 2.42
C MET A 18 14.44 4.15 2.13
N HIS A 19 14.40 5.16 3.01
CA HIS A 19 13.52 6.32 2.87
C HIS A 19 14.22 7.69 2.90
N ALA A 20 15.55 7.73 3.08
CA ALA A 20 16.29 8.99 3.17
C ALA A 20 16.58 9.66 1.82
N ASP A 21 16.63 8.90 0.71
CA ASP A 21 16.90 9.46 -0.63
C ASP A 21 15.63 10.08 -1.24
N ASN A 22 15.62 11.41 -1.33
CA ASN A 22 14.49 12.15 -1.88
C ASN A 22 14.31 11.97 -3.39
N ILE A 23 15.35 11.64 -4.16
CA ILE A 23 15.24 11.42 -5.60
C ILE A 23 14.39 10.17 -5.83
N GLN A 24 14.68 9.10 -5.10
CA GLN A 24 13.91 7.87 -5.16
C GLN A 24 12.48 8.07 -4.64
N ALA A 25 12.32 8.70 -3.47
CA ALA A 25 11.00 8.93 -2.87
C ALA A 25 10.10 9.82 -3.74
N THR A 26 10.65 10.90 -4.31
CA THR A 26 9.87 11.78 -5.20
C THR A 26 9.57 11.11 -6.53
N GLY A 27 10.51 10.34 -7.10
CA GLY A 27 10.26 9.51 -8.28
C GLY A 27 9.11 8.53 -8.05
N PHE A 28 9.02 7.93 -6.85
CA PHE A 28 7.91 7.07 -6.48
C PHE A 28 6.57 7.83 -6.45
N LEU A 29 6.51 8.96 -5.75
CA LEU A 29 5.28 9.76 -5.69
C LEU A 29 4.83 10.25 -7.07
N GLU A 30 5.78 10.64 -7.90
CA GLU A 30 5.53 11.12 -9.25
C GLU A 30 5.04 10.01 -10.17
N HIS A 31 5.49 8.76 -9.99
CA HIS A 31 5.02 7.65 -10.80
C HIS A 31 3.52 7.44 -10.65
N ILE A 32 2.90 7.74 -9.50
CA ILE A 32 1.45 7.51 -9.26
C ILE A 32 0.59 8.30 -10.26
N LYS A 33 1.12 9.39 -10.81
CA LYS A 33 0.46 10.19 -11.86
C LYS A 33 0.44 9.50 -13.23
N LEU A 34 1.28 8.50 -13.45
CA LEU A 34 1.29 7.72 -14.69
C LEU A 34 0.00 6.88 -14.79
N PRO A 35 -0.35 6.37 -15.98
CA PRO A 35 -1.57 5.59 -16.15
C PRO A 35 -1.49 4.24 -15.42
N HIS A 36 -2.39 4.00 -14.47
CA HIS A 36 -2.54 2.72 -13.74
C HIS A 36 -3.89 2.05 -14.03
N TYR A 37 -4.47 2.28 -15.22
CA TYR A 37 -5.82 1.82 -15.53
C TYR A 37 -5.94 0.29 -15.61
N VAL A 38 -4.86 -0.45 -15.92
CA VAL A 38 -4.88 -1.91 -15.95
C VAL A 38 -5.02 -2.47 -14.53
N ASP A 39 -4.13 -2.07 -13.62
CA ASP A 39 -4.16 -2.52 -12.23
C ASP A 39 -5.43 -2.06 -11.52
N PHE A 40 -5.85 -0.80 -11.75
CA PHE A 40 -7.10 -0.29 -11.19
C PHE A 40 -8.32 -1.07 -11.67
N GLN A 41 -8.38 -1.47 -12.94
CA GLN A 41 -9.49 -2.29 -13.44
C GLN A 41 -9.49 -3.69 -12.83
N ALA A 42 -8.32 -4.32 -12.67
CA ALA A 42 -8.21 -5.63 -12.03
C ALA A 42 -8.71 -5.60 -10.57
N GLU A 43 -8.28 -4.60 -9.79
CA GLU A 43 -8.73 -4.42 -8.40
C GLU A 43 -10.23 -4.06 -8.32
N LEU A 44 -10.73 -3.24 -9.24
CA LEU A 44 -12.15 -2.89 -9.30
C LEU A 44 -13.03 -4.12 -9.61
N GLU A 45 -12.57 -4.99 -10.51
CA GLU A 45 -13.23 -6.25 -10.81
C GLU A 45 -13.28 -7.16 -9.58
N LEU A 46 -12.17 -7.29 -8.86
CA LEU A 46 -12.08 -8.05 -7.61
C LEU A 46 -13.08 -7.54 -6.57
N VAL A 47 -13.08 -6.23 -6.29
CA VAL A 47 -14.00 -5.61 -5.33
C VAL A 47 -15.46 -5.83 -5.73
N ARG A 48 -15.79 -5.72 -7.03
CA ARG A 48 -17.15 -5.99 -7.52
C ARG A 48 -17.57 -7.44 -7.32
N LYS A 49 -16.65 -8.40 -7.54
CA LYS A 49 -16.90 -9.82 -7.29
C LYS A 49 -17.18 -10.08 -5.81
N LEU A 50 -16.32 -9.60 -4.91
CA LEU A 50 -16.48 -9.77 -3.46
C LEU A 50 -17.80 -9.18 -2.96
N ARG A 51 -18.21 -8.02 -3.49
CA ARG A 51 -19.50 -7.41 -3.15
C ARG A 51 -20.67 -8.28 -3.59
N ARG A 52 -20.67 -8.81 -4.81
CA ARG A 52 -21.74 -9.71 -5.29
C ARG A 52 -21.85 -10.97 -4.42
N GLU A 53 -20.72 -11.57 -4.07
CA GLU A 53 -20.67 -12.75 -3.21
C GLU A 53 -21.22 -12.44 -1.80
N ALA A 54 -20.83 -11.30 -1.22
CA ALA A 54 -21.34 -10.87 0.08
C ALA A 54 -22.86 -10.64 0.08
N PHE A 55 -23.41 -10.00 -0.96
CA PHE A 55 -24.86 -9.81 -1.09
C PHE A 55 -25.61 -11.14 -1.24
N ALA A 56 -25.12 -12.05 -2.09
CA ALA A 56 -25.75 -13.35 -2.27
C ALA A 56 -25.76 -14.19 -0.98
N LEU A 57 -24.68 -14.11 -0.18
CA LEU A 57 -24.62 -14.75 1.13
C LEU A 57 -25.63 -14.15 2.12
N ALA A 58 -25.80 -12.83 2.08
CA ALA A 58 -26.79 -12.15 2.92
C ALA A 58 -28.23 -12.54 2.55
N GLU A 59 -28.55 -12.60 1.25
CA GLU A 59 -29.86 -13.06 0.76
C GLU A 59 -30.14 -14.53 1.10
N ALA A 60 -29.14 -15.40 1.06
CA ALA A 60 -29.30 -16.81 1.41
C ALA A 60 -29.43 -17.07 2.92
N ALA A 61 -29.06 -16.10 3.75
CA ALA A 61 -29.18 -16.17 5.20
C ALA A 61 -30.51 -15.61 5.72
N GLU A 62 -31.26 -14.89 4.87
CA GLU A 62 -32.65 -14.47 5.09
C GLU A 62 -33.62 -15.59 4.71
#